data_AF-A0A376BUW0-F1
#
_entry.id   AF-A0A376BUW0-F1
#
_cell.length_a   1.000
_cell.length_b   1.000
_cell.length_c   1.000
_cell.angle_alpha   90.00
_cell.angle_beta   90.00
_cell.angle_gamma   90.00
#
_symmetry.space_group_name_H-M   'P 1'
#
loop_
_entity.id
_entity.type
_entity.pdbx_description
1 polymer ?
#
loop_
_entity_poly.entity_id
_entity_poly.type
_entity_poly.pdbx_seq_one_letter_code
_entity_poly.pdbx_strand_id
1 'polypeptide(L)'
;MADNRIPELVADLEAQTAAFLLSELNLDNQQAQIISKKLSRHITSNWGGQLIYIPKNQGGKLDERDQQIYAEFNGKNHFDLAKKYDLAVQQIYKIVKTVGQYEMAQRQRGLFDDE
;
A
#
# COMPACT_ATOMS: atom_id res chain seq x y z
N MET A 1 38.08 1.81 -9.21
CA MET A 1 37.46 1.96 -7.88
C MET A 1 35.95 1.84 -8.08
N ALA A 2 35.33 0.77 -7.62
CA ALA A 2 33.89 0.58 -7.83
C ALA A 2 33.15 1.65 -7.02
N ASP A 3 32.39 2.49 -7.70
CA ASP A 3 31.53 3.49 -7.07
C ASP A 3 30.47 2.75 -6.24
N ASN A 4 30.71 2.68 -4.93
CA ASN A 4 29.97 1.82 -3.99
C ASN A 4 28.72 2.50 -3.43
N ARG A 5 28.15 3.47 -4.15
CA ARG A 5 26.97 4.22 -3.71
C ARG A 5 25.72 3.47 -4.14
N ILE A 6 25.42 2.37 -3.43
CA ILE A 6 24.09 1.76 -3.50
C ILE A 6 23.08 2.86 -3.10
N PRO A 7 22.06 3.15 -3.93
CA PRO A 7 21.05 4.13 -3.58
C PRO A 7 20.40 3.78 -2.25
N GLU A 8 20.10 4.78 -1.41
CA GLU A 8 19.59 4.59 -0.06
C GLU A 8 18.36 3.67 -0.02
N LEU A 9 17.39 3.89 -0.92
CA LEU A 9 16.19 3.05 -1.04
C LEU A 9 16.52 1.58 -1.33
N VAL A 10 17.56 1.31 -2.12
CA VAL A 10 17.98 -0.04 -2.50
C VAL A 10 18.68 -0.73 -1.33
N ALA A 11 19.48 0.02 -0.56
CA ALA A 11 20.12 -0.48 0.65
C ALA A 11 19.07 -0.78 1.75
N ASP A 12 18.07 0.10 1.91
CA ASP A 12 16.98 -0.12 2.85
C ASP A 12 16.11 -1.32 2.41
N LEU A 13 15.80 -1.45 1.12
CA LEU A 13 15.10 -2.64 0.59
C LEU A 13 15.83 -3.95 0.92
N GLU A 14 17.17 -3.99 0.77
CA GLU A 14 17.96 -5.16 1.17
C GLU A 14 17.87 -5.45 2.68
N ALA A 15 17.95 -4.42 3.52
CA ALA A 15 17.89 -4.54 4.97
C ALA A 15 16.51 -5.01 5.46
N GLN A 16 15.44 -4.37 4.98
CA GLN A 16 14.05 -4.72 5.32
C GLN A 16 13.71 -6.14 4.86
N THR A 17 14.15 -6.53 3.66
CA THR A 17 13.94 -7.89 3.17
C THR A 17 14.67 -8.91 4.04
N ALA A 18 15.92 -8.65 4.44
CA ALA A 18 16.67 -9.57 5.30
C ALA A 18 15.99 -9.72 6.66
N ALA A 19 15.55 -8.61 7.27
CA ALA A 19 14.83 -8.62 8.55
C ALA A 19 13.52 -9.41 8.46
N PHE A 20 12.73 -9.20 7.41
CA PHE A 20 11.50 -9.93 7.16
C PHE A 20 11.74 -11.44 6.95
N LEU A 21 12.75 -11.81 6.17
CA LEU A 21 13.07 -13.22 5.94
C LEU A 21 13.46 -13.94 7.23
N LEU A 22 14.18 -13.26 8.13
CA LEU A 22 14.55 -13.81 9.44
C LEU A 22 13.35 -13.90 10.40
N SER A 23 12.34 -13.03 10.26
CA SER A 23 11.15 -13.09 11.11
C SER A 23 10.16 -14.18 10.68
N GLU A 24 10.03 -14.40 9.38
CA GLU A 24 9.00 -15.30 8.83
C GLU A 24 9.51 -16.72 8.53
N LEU A 25 10.82 -16.87 8.30
CA LEU A 25 11.42 -18.14 7.87
C LEU A 25 12.57 -18.54 8.80
N ASN A 26 12.76 -19.85 8.95
CA ASN A 26 13.90 -20.40 9.69
C ASN A 26 15.17 -20.42 8.80
N LEU A 27 15.68 -19.23 8.48
CA LEU A 27 16.90 -19.02 7.70
C LEU A 27 18.02 -18.52 8.62
N ASP A 28 19.27 -18.84 8.27
CA ASP A 28 20.39 -18.17 8.90
C ASP A 28 20.61 -16.75 8.32
N ASN A 29 21.37 -15.93 9.06
CA ASN A 29 21.67 -14.55 8.65
C ASN A 29 22.31 -14.48 7.25
N GLN A 30 23.20 -15.42 6.93
CA GLN A 30 23.93 -15.41 5.67
C GLN A 30 22.99 -15.69 4.49
N GLN A 31 22.09 -16.66 4.62
CA GLN A 31 21.06 -16.99 3.65
C GLN A 31 20.12 -15.80 3.42
N ALA A 32 19.63 -15.18 4.51
CA ALA A 32 18.77 -14.00 4.42
C ALA A 32 19.46 -12.84 3.67
N GLN A 33 20.73 -12.55 3.97
CA GLN A 33 21.51 -11.52 3.28
C GLN A 33 21.72 -11.82 1.78
N ILE A 34 21.97 -13.08 1.42
CA ILE A 34 22.17 -13.48 0.02
C ILE A 34 20.88 -13.32 -0.76
N ILE A 35 19.75 -13.76 -0.19
CA ILE A 35 18.45 -13.66 -0.83
C ILE A 35 18.03 -12.20 -0.97
N SER A 36 18.21 -11.37 0.06
CA SER A 36 17.83 -9.96 0.01
C SER A 36 18.60 -9.18 -1.06
N LYS A 37 19.92 -9.41 -1.19
CA LYS A 37 20.74 -8.84 -2.27
C LYS A 37 20.27 -9.28 -3.66
N LYS A 38 19.94 -10.56 -3.82
CA LYS A 38 19.43 -11.07 -5.10
C LYS A 38 18.07 -10.45 -5.43
N LEU A 39 17.18 -10.33 -4.46
CA LEU A 39 15.86 -9.72 -4.64
C LEU A 39 15.99 -8.24 -5.00
N SER A 40 16.79 -7.48 -4.26
CA SER A 40 17.01 -6.05 -4.51
C SER A 40 17.57 -5.80 -5.90
N ARG A 41 18.55 -6.61 -6.34
CA ARG A 41 19.06 -6.57 -7.72
C ARG A 41 17.99 -6.90 -8.75
N HIS A 42 17.14 -7.90 -8.48
CA HIS A 42 16.07 -8.29 -9.40
C HIS A 42 15.02 -7.17 -9.56
N ILE A 43 14.63 -6.52 -8.46
CA ILE A 43 13.69 -5.41 -8.48
C ILE A 43 14.30 -4.22 -9.23
N THR A 44 15.53 -3.86 -8.90
CA THR A 44 16.22 -2.72 -9.55
C THR A 44 16.56 -2.98 -11.02
N SER A 45 16.83 -4.22 -11.43
CA SER A 45 17.02 -4.55 -12.85
C SER A 45 15.73 -4.44 -13.66
N ASN A 46 14.58 -4.74 -13.06
CA ASN A 46 13.31 -4.78 -13.78
C ASN A 46 12.59 -3.43 -13.78
N TRP A 47 12.66 -2.69 -12.66
CA TRP A 47 11.89 -1.46 -12.45
C TRP A 47 12.77 -0.22 -12.25
N GLY A 48 14.10 -0.38 -12.23
CA GLY A 48 15.03 0.74 -12.11
C GLY A 48 14.82 1.78 -13.21
N GLY A 49 14.86 3.06 -12.84
CA GLY A 49 14.62 4.18 -13.76
C GLY A 49 13.14 4.56 -13.94
N GLN A 50 12.21 3.78 -13.40
CA GLN A 50 10.78 4.13 -13.40
C GLN A 50 10.41 5.03 -12.22
N LEU A 51 9.37 5.85 -12.40
CA LEU A 51 8.72 6.58 -11.31
C LEU A 51 7.65 5.69 -10.67
N ILE A 52 7.99 5.04 -9.55
CA ILE A 52 7.12 4.08 -8.86
C ILE A 52 6.38 4.77 -7.71
N TYR A 53 5.05 4.69 -7.72
CA TYR A 53 4.21 5.07 -6.58
C TYR A 53 3.85 3.82 -5.76
N ILE A 54 4.21 3.80 -4.48
CA ILE A 54 3.81 2.75 -3.53
C ILE A 54 2.59 3.24 -2.75
N PRO A 55 1.39 2.69 -2.98
CA PRO A 55 0.20 3.11 -2.24
C PRO A 55 0.27 2.69 -0.76
N LYS A 56 -0.16 3.57 0.15
CA LYS A 56 -0.28 3.30 1.60
C LYS A 56 -1.41 2.32 1.96
N ASN A 57 -2.25 1.93 1.00
CA ASN A 57 -3.36 1.00 1.21
C ASN A 57 -3.13 -0.30 0.43
N GLN A 58 -3.11 -1.43 1.13
CA GLN A 58 -3.09 -2.75 0.51
C GLN A 58 -4.45 -2.98 -0.14
N GLY A 59 -4.46 -3.10 -1.47
CA GLY A 59 -5.68 -3.01 -2.26
C GLY A 59 -6.72 -4.10 -1.99
N GLY A 60 -7.99 -3.72 -2.10
CA GLY A 60 -9.00 -4.55 -2.77
C GLY A 60 -10.25 -4.89 -1.97
N LYS A 61 -10.19 -4.86 -0.64
CA LYS A 61 -11.38 -4.92 0.21
C LYS A 61 -11.61 -3.54 0.80
N LEU A 62 -12.87 -3.15 0.96
CA LEU A 62 -13.23 -2.04 1.83
C LEU A 62 -12.67 -2.36 3.21
N ASP A 63 -11.52 -1.78 3.50
CA ASP A 63 -10.83 -1.96 4.77
C ASP A 63 -11.71 -1.34 5.87
N GLU A 64 -11.68 -1.87 7.09
CA GLU A 64 -12.48 -1.34 8.21
C GLU A 64 -12.22 0.15 8.40
N ARG A 65 -10.97 0.58 8.15
CA ARG A 65 -10.56 1.98 8.13
C ARG A 65 -11.33 2.81 7.09
N ASP A 66 -11.49 2.29 5.87
CA ASP A 66 -12.13 3.04 4.78
C ASP A 66 -13.64 3.19 5.05
N GLN A 67 -14.27 2.17 5.65
CA GLN A 67 -15.65 2.26 6.16
C GLN A 67 -15.78 3.29 7.28
N GLN A 68 -14.84 3.30 8.22
CA GLN A 68 -14.82 4.26 9.31
C GLN A 68 -14.61 5.70 8.82
N ILE A 69 -13.70 5.90 7.85
CA ILE A 69 -13.49 7.20 7.19
C ILE A 69 -14.79 7.69 6.54
N TYR A 70 -15.52 6.80 5.83
CA TYR A 70 -16.80 7.15 5.23
C TYR A 70 -17.88 7.48 6.26
N ALA A 71 -17.96 6.71 7.35
CA ALA A 71 -18.92 6.95 8.44
C ALA A 71 -18.68 8.29 9.15
N GLU A 72 -17.42 8.72 9.28
CA GLU A 72 -17.04 10.01 9.86
C GLU A 72 -17.09 11.18 8.87
N PHE A 73 -17.34 10.92 7.59
CA PHE A 73 -17.40 11.95 6.56
C PHE A 73 -18.69 12.78 6.65
N ASN A 74 -18.54 14.10 6.74
CA ASN A 74 -19.67 15.04 6.90
C ASN A 74 -19.94 15.90 5.66
N GLY A 75 -19.35 15.56 4.51
CA GLY A 75 -19.48 16.30 3.25
C GLY A 75 -18.35 17.29 2.98
N LYS A 76 -17.62 17.75 4.00
CA LYS A 76 -16.61 18.81 3.84
C LYS A 76 -15.30 18.61 4.62
N ASN A 77 -15.22 17.62 5.52
CA ASN A 77 -14.07 17.37 6.41
C ASN A 77 -12.92 16.54 5.80
N HIS A 78 -12.67 16.63 4.49
CA HIS A 78 -11.61 15.82 3.84
C HIS A 78 -10.22 16.06 4.43
N PHE A 79 -9.88 17.32 4.72
CA PHE A 79 -8.58 17.69 5.31
C PHE A 79 -8.42 17.15 6.74
N ASP A 80 -9.48 17.20 7.54
CA ASP A 80 -9.44 16.71 8.92
C ASP A 80 -9.27 15.19 8.96
N LEU A 81 -9.99 14.47 8.09
CA LEU A 81 -9.85 13.02 7.94
C LEU A 81 -8.46 12.63 7.42
N ALA A 82 -7.91 13.38 6.46
CA ALA A 82 -6.57 13.14 5.94
C ALA A 82 -5.52 13.21 7.08
N LYS A 83 -5.63 14.23 7.94
CA LYS A 83 -4.75 14.38 9.11
C LYS A 83 -4.97 13.27 10.14
N LYS A 84 -6.23 12.91 10.43
CA LYS A 84 -6.58 11.88 11.43
C LYS A 84 -6.05 10.49 11.06
N TYR A 85 -6.12 10.12 9.78
CA TYR A 85 -5.78 8.78 9.31
C TYR A 85 -4.40 8.66 8.65
N ASP A 86 -3.59 9.73 8.68
CA ASP A 86 -2.28 9.82 8.01
C ASP A 86 -2.33 9.45 6.50
N LEU A 87 -3.35 9.96 5.83
CA LEU A 87 -3.59 9.76 4.39
C LEU A 87 -3.46 11.08 3.64
N ALA A 88 -3.13 10.98 2.35
CA ALA A 88 -3.23 12.13 1.47
C ALA A 88 -4.70 12.53 1.29
N VAL A 89 -4.99 13.83 1.18
CA VAL A 89 -6.37 14.34 0.98
C VAL A 89 -7.05 13.69 -0.25
N GLN A 90 -6.29 13.47 -1.32
CA GLN A 90 -6.78 12.77 -2.52
C GLN A 90 -7.19 11.32 -2.26
N GLN A 91 -6.54 10.64 -1.32
CA GLN A 91 -6.95 9.30 -0.90
C GLN A 91 -8.29 9.34 -0.16
N ILE A 92 -8.52 10.34 0.69
CA ILE A 92 -9.84 10.52 1.34
C ILE A 92 -10.95 10.72 0.31
N TYR A 93 -10.74 11.56 -0.72
CA TYR A 93 -11.71 11.70 -1.82
C TYR A 93 -12.02 10.37 -2.50
N LYS A 94 -10.98 9.57 -2.78
CA LYS A 94 -11.13 8.25 -3.41
C LYS A 94 -11.91 7.30 -2.50
N ILE A 95 -11.57 7.24 -1.21
CA ILE A 95 -12.25 6.41 -0.21
C ILE A 95 -13.73 6.77 -0.13
N VAL A 96 -14.06 8.06 0.04
CA VAL A 96 -15.44 8.53 0.15
C VAL A 96 -16.26 8.13 -1.08
N LYS A 97 -15.70 8.32 -2.28
CA LYS A 97 -16.35 7.93 -3.54
C LYS A 97 -16.56 6.42 -3.62
N THR A 98 -15.54 5.62 -3.34
CA THR A 98 -15.59 4.16 -3.49
C THR A 98 -16.53 3.51 -2.46
N VAL A 99 -16.44 3.91 -1.19
CA VAL A 99 -17.33 3.38 -0.13
C VAL A 99 -18.77 3.79 -0.39
N GLY A 100 -19.00 5.05 -0.78
CA GLY A 100 -20.35 5.53 -1.10
C GLY A 100 -21.00 4.76 -2.25
N GLN A 101 -20.26 4.47 -3.32
CA GLN A 101 -20.77 3.64 -4.42
C GLN A 101 -21.13 2.22 -3.95
N TYR A 102 -20.32 1.63 -3.07
CA TYR A 102 -20.60 0.31 -2.51
C TYR A 102 -21.84 0.30 -1.60
N GLU A 103 -21.97 1.28 -0.71
CA GLU A 103 -23.14 1.44 0.17
C GLU A 103 -24.42 1.64 -0.63
N MET A 104 -24.38 2.47 -1.68
CA MET A 104 -25.52 2.66 -2.59
C MET A 104 -25.91 1.36 -3.29
N ALA A 105 -24.94 0.61 -3.82
CA ALA A 105 -25.19 -0.68 -4.47
C ALA A 105 -25.77 -1.73 -3.50
N GLN A 106 -25.36 -1.75 -2.22
CA GLN A 106 -25.93 -2.66 -1.23
C GLN A 106 -27.35 -2.27 -0.78
N ARG A 107 -27.62 -0.96 -0.64
CA ARG A 107 -28.95 -0.45 -0.26
C ARG A 107 -29.95 -0.59 -1.41
N GLN A 108 -29.46 -0.47 -2.65
CA GLN A 108 -30.23 -0.61 -3.87
C GLN A 108 -30.04 -2.02 -4.46
N ARG A 109 -30.32 -3.07 -3.67
CA ARG A 109 -30.55 -4.40 -4.26
C ARG A 109 -31.74 -4.31 -5.21
N GLY A 110 -31.60 -4.94 -6.38
CA GLY A 110 -32.32 -4.66 -7.63
C GLY A 110 -33.81 -4.38 -7.43
N LEU A 111 -34.26 -3.21 -7.89
CA LEU A 111 -35.70 -2.95 -8.06
C LEU A 111 -36.28 -3.78 -9.23
N PHE A 112 -35.40 -4.27 -10.09
CA PHE A 112 -35.66 -5.20 -11.18
C PHE A 112 -34.57 -6.28 -11.10
N ASP A 113 -34.88 -7.39 -10.46
CA ASP A 113 -34.17 -8.63 -10.76
C ASP A 113 -34.80 -9.13 -12.07
N ASP A 114 -33.99 -9.21 -13.13
CA ASP A 114 -34.43 -9.63 -14.46
C ASP A 114 -35.01 -11.06 -14.40
N GLU A 115 -36.26 -11.23 -14.85
CA GLU A 115 -36.85 -12.53 -15.20
C GLU A 115 -36.10 -13.22 -16.35
#